data_AF-A0A7R9W4K3-F1
#
_entry.id   AF-A0A7R9W4K3-F1
#
_cell.length_a   1.000
_cell.length_b   1.000
_cell.length_c   1.000
_cell.angle_alpha   90.00
_cell.angle_beta   90.00
_cell.angle_gamma   90.00
#
_symmetry.space_group_name_H-M   'P 1'
#
loop_
_entity.id
_entity.type
_entity.pdbx_description
1 polymer ?
#
loop_
_entity_poly.entity_id
_entity_poly.type
_entity_poly.pdbx_seq_one_letter_code
_entity_poly.pdbx_strand_id
1 'polypeptide(L)'
;RNVVFMGMGEPLNNYVNVIDSCRALIDCRRWNLAHGRVTVSTVGVIPKMRALTRDLPQVSLALSLHAPNQEMRTKIVPTAKQYPIERLIDALDEHMMAVTKRKMGNNGDDAGGFSEDQRKLASKQKRAMIEYVMLEGDTSSLECAHQLGRLCENR
;
A
#
# COMPACT_ATOMS: atom_id res chain seq x y z
N ARG A 1 8.48 -14.27 12.06
CA ARG A 1 9.42 -13.78 11.02
C ARG A 1 8.62 -13.01 9.99
N ASN A 2 9.07 -11.82 9.61
CA ASN A 2 8.46 -11.00 8.56
C ASN A 2 9.46 -10.88 7.40
N VAL A 3 8.95 -10.86 6.17
CA VAL A 3 9.73 -10.62 4.95
C VAL A 3 9.19 -9.36 4.30
N VAL A 4 10.08 -8.43 3.98
CA VAL A 4 9.71 -7.13 3.41
C VAL A 4 10.57 -6.88 2.17
N PHE A 5 9.93 -6.61 1.03
CA PHE A 5 10.61 -6.25 -0.21
C PHE A 5 10.92 -4.76 -0.21
N MET A 6 12.01 -4.37 0.47
CA MET A 6 12.54 -2.99 0.58
C MET A 6 14.03 -2.91 0.19
N GLY A 7 14.48 -3.82 -0.68
CA GLY A 7 15.85 -3.83 -1.18
C GLY A 7 16.06 -2.81 -2.31
N MET A 8 17.08 -3.07 -3.14
CA MET A 8 17.32 -2.26 -4.33
C MET A 8 16.25 -2.50 -5.40
N GLY A 9 15.77 -1.41 -6.00
CA GLY A 9 14.81 -1.43 -7.11
C GLY A 9 13.34 -1.35 -6.68
N GLU A 10 12.46 -1.16 -7.66
CA GLU A 10 11.01 -1.11 -7.45
C GLU A 10 10.41 -2.52 -7.62
N PRO A 11 9.90 -3.17 -6.55
CA PRO A 11 9.40 -4.53 -6.62
C PRO A 11 8.31 -4.73 -7.68
N LEU A 12 7.40 -3.77 -7.83
CA LEU A 12 6.27 -3.91 -8.76
C LEU A 12 6.67 -3.81 -10.25
N ASN A 13 7.87 -3.33 -10.56
CA ASN A 13 8.42 -3.41 -11.92
C ASN A 13 8.85 -4.85 -12.27
N ASN A 14 9.19 -5.67 -11.27
CA ASN A 14 9.52 -7.09 -11.42
C ASN A 14 8.33 -7.99 -11.00
N TYR A 15 7.13 -7.61 -11.43
CA TYR A 15 5.87 -8.12 -10.89
C TYR A 15 5.77 -9.65 -10.83
N VAL A 16 6.08 -10.34 -11.93
CA VAL A 16 5.93 -11.81 -12.04
C VAL A 16 6.78 -12.52 -10.97
N ASN A 17 8.07 -12.18 -10.91
CA ASN A 17 8.99 -12.80 -9.96
C ASN A 17 8.65 -12.47 -8.50
N VAL A 18 8.17 -11.25 -8.23
CA VAL A 18 7.74 -10.85 -6.88
C VAL A 18 6.50 -11.63 -6.45
N ILE A 19 5.50 -11.78 -7.31
CA ILE A 19 4.29 -12.56 -7.00
C ILE A 19 4.63 -14.03 -6.75
N ASP A 20 5.50 -14.63 -7.57
CA ASP A 20 5.90 -16.03 -7.38
C ASP A 20 6.71 -16.22 -6.09
N SER A 21 7.55 -15.25 -5.74
CA SER A 21 8.27 -15.24 -4.46
C SER A 21 7.30 -15.13 -3.28
N CYS A 22 6.32 -14.22 -3.34
CA CYS A 22 5.27 -14.08 -2.33
C CYS A 22 4.50 -15.40 -2.16
N ARG A 23 4.08 -16.04 -3.25
CA ARG A 23 3.39 -17.34 -3.23
C ARG A 23 4.24 -18.42 -2.58
N ALA A 24 5.52 -18.50 -2.92
CA ALA A 24 6.43 -19.48 -2.33
C ALA A 24 6.61 -19.28 -0.81
N LEU A 25 6.63 -18.02 -0.36
CA LEU A 25 6.77 -17.68 1.07
C LEU A 25 5.53 -18.04 1.90
N ILE A 26 4.33 -17.90 1.34
CA ILE A 26 3.06 -18.20 2.02
C ILE A 26 2.60 -19.65 1.84
N ASP A 27 3.18 -20.40 0.92
CA ASP A 27 2.84 -21.80 0.65
C ASP A 27 3.10 -22.69 1.88
N CYS A 28 2.07 -23.43 2.31
CA CYS A 28 2.11 -24.30 3.47
C CYS A 28 3.08 -25.48 3.32
N ARG A 29 3.42 -25.87 2.10
CA ARG A 29 4.38 -26.94 1.78
C ARG A 29 5.82 -26.45 1.71
N ARG A 30 6.03 -25.12 1.75
CA ARG A 30 7.36 -24.50 1.70
C ARG A 30 7.65 -23.80 3.02
N TRP A 31 7.43 -22.48 3.08
CA TRP A 31 7.83 -21.66 4.22
C TRP A 31 6.67 -21.34 5.17
N ASN A 32 5.42 -21.52 4.73
CA ASN A 32 4.20 -21.36 5.51
C ASN A 32 4.14 -20.05 6.33
N LEU A 33 4.59 -18.94 5.75
CA LEU A 33 4.46 -17.64 6.39
C LEU A 33 3.01 -17.17 6.34
N ALA A 34 2.52 -16.61 7.44
CA ALA A 34 1.23 -15.93 7.44
C ALA A 34 1.26 -14.78 6.41
N HIS A 35 0.22 -14.68 5.58
CA HIS A 35 0.15 -13.73 4.47
C HIS A 35 0.51 -12.29 4.84
N GLY A 36 0.01 -11.80 5.99
CA GLY A 36 0.30 -10.44 6.46
C GLY A 36 1.74 -10.19 6.93
N ARG A 37 2.57 -11.23 7.02
CA ARG A 37 4.00 -11.15 7.35
C ARG A 37 4.90 -11.02 6.11
N VAL A 38 4.32 -11.06 4.91
CA VAL A 38 5.00 -10.72 3.67
C VAL A 38 4.52 -9.32 3.26
N THR A 39 5.44 -8.39 3.08
CA THR A 39 5.13 -7.00 2.71
C THR A 39 5.85 -6.62 1.43
N VAL A 40 5.11 -6.14 0.44
CA VAL A 40 5.66 -5.55 -0.78
C VAL A 40 5.64 -4.03 -0.61
N SER A 41 6.81 -3.40 -0.68
CA SER A 41 6.92 -1.94 -0.72
C SER A 41 6.91 -1.44 -2.18
N THR A 42 6.42 -0.22 -2.40
CA THR A 42 6.38 0.41 -3.73
C THR A 42 6.42 1.92 -3.66
N VAL A 43 7.09 2.54 -4.63
CA VAL A 43 7.04 3.99 -4.91
C VAL A 43 5.76 4.41 -5.63
N GLY A 44 4.83 3.49 -5.90
CA GLY A 44 3.48 3.83 -6.35
C GLY A 44 3.18 3.53 -7.82
N VAL A 45 3.44 2.31 -8.30
CA VAL A 45 3.03 1.88 -9.64
C VAL A 45 1.56 1.45 -9.62
N ILE A 46 0.62 2.40 -9.73
CA ILE A 46 -0.83 2.18 -9.51
C ILE A 46 -1.40 0.94 -10.23
N PRO A 47 -1.15 0.72 -11.55
CA PRO A 47 -1.70 -0.45 -12.23
C PRO A 47 -1.23 -1.78 -11.60
N LYS A 48 0.00 -1.81 -11.10
CA LYS A 48 0.60 -2.99 -10.46
C LYS A 48 0.16 -3.14 -8.99
N MET A 49 -0.08 -2.04 -8.28
CA MET A 49 -0.71 -2.07 -6.95
C MET A 49 -2.08 -2.74 -7.05
N ARG A 50 -2.92 -2.31 -7.99
CA ARG A 50 -4.24 -2.91 -8.24
C ARG A 50 -4.15 -4.37 -8.69
N ALA A 51 -3.15 -4.71 -9.51
CA ALA A 51 -2.89 -6.11 -9.85
C ALA A 51 -2.55 -6.94 -8.60
N LEU A 52 -1.68 -6.44 -7.70
CA LEU A 52 -1.35 -7.10 -6.43
C LEU A 52 -2.60 -7.26 -5.55
N THR A 53 -3.46 -6.25 -5.48
CA THR A 53 -4.76 -6.32 -4.78
C THR A 53 -5.64 -7.45 -5.29
N ARG A 54 -5.70 -7.67 -6.60
CA ARG A 54 -6.47 -8.77 -7.19
C ARG A 54 -5.81 -10.13 -6.90
N ASP A 55 -4.51 -10.22 -7.16
CA ASP A 55 -3.79 -11.49 -7.22
C ASP A 55 -3.43 -12.02 -5.82
N LEU A 56 -3.00 -11.14 -4.91
CA LEU A 56 -2.58 -11.46 -3.53
C LEU A 56 -3.05 -10.38 -2.52
N PRO A 57 -4.36 -10.15 -2.32
CA PRO A 57 -4.84 -9.12 -1.41
C PRO A 57 -4.38 -9.32 0.04
N GLN A 58 -4.08 -10.56 0.44
CA GLN A 58 -3.73 -10.86 1.83
C GLN A 58 -2.31 -10.44 2.22
N VAL A 59 -1.41 -10.33 1.24
CA VAL A 59 -0.04 -9.81 1.40
C VAL A 59 -0.14 -8.35 1.82
N SER A 60 0.80 -7.86 2.62
CA SER A 60 0.81 -6.47 3.06
C SER A 60 1.42 -5.57 1.97
N LEU A 61 0.86 -4.38 1.79
CA LEU A 61 1.37 -3.35 0.88
C LEU A 61 1.87 -2.17 1.70
N ALA A 62 3.12 -1.76 1.46
CA ALA A 62 3.69 -0.53 2.00
C ALA A 62 3.85 0.51 0.89
N LEU A 63 3.54 1.77 1.18
CA LEU A 63 3.66 2.88 0.24
C LEU A 63 4.83 3.77 0.62
N SER A 64 5.84 3.84 -0.25
CA SER A 64 6.96 4.77 -0.17
C SER A 64 6.50 6.17 -0.61
N LEU A 65 5.93 6.91 0.34
CA LEU A 65 5.27 8.20 0.09
C LEU A 65 6.27 9.35 0.09
N HIS A 66 7.07 9.45 1.17
CA HIS A 66 8.18 10.39 1.39
C HIS A 66 7.88 11.88 1.31
N ALA A 67 6.65 12.31 1.04
CA ALA A 67 6.25 13.71 1.04
C ALA A 67 4.74 13.86 1.32
N PRO A 68 4.31 14.97 1.94
CA PRO A 68 2.91 15.18 2.31
C PRO A 68 2.06 15.77 1.16
N ASN A 69 2.70 16.28 0.10
CA ASN A 69 2.01 16.87 -1.05
C ASN A 69 2.73 16.50 -2.36
N GLN A 70 2.02 16.66 -3.48
CA GLN A 70 2.50 16.24 -4.80
C GLN A 70 3.76 17.00 -5.27
N GLU A 71 3.86 18.29 -4.95
CA GLU A 71 4.99 19.13 -5.38
C GLU A 71 6.30 18.61 -4.77
N MET A 72 6.31 18.43 -3.45
CA MET A 72 7.46 17.88 -2.73
C MET A 72 7.74 16.44 -3.15
N ARG A 73 6.70 15.63 -3.35
CA ARG A 73 6.85 14.23 -3.79
C ARG A 73 7.55 14.13 -5.14
N THR A 74 7.24 15.03 -6.06
CA THR A 74 7.83 15.07 -7.40
C THR A 74 9.31 15.45 -7.37
N LYS A 75 9.76 16.20 -6.35
CA LYS A 75 11.18 16.54 -6.15
C LYS A 75 11.97 15.33 -5.65
N ILE A 76 11.39 14.54 -4.74
CA ILE A 76 12.07 13.41 -4.08
C ILE A 76 12.00 12.12 -4.91
N VAL A 77 10.85 11.88 -5.54
CA VAL A 77 10.58 10.69 -6.36
C VAL A 77 10.24 11.17 -7.77
N PRO A 78 11.21 11.33 -8.68
CA PRO A 78 10.96 11.92 -10.00
C PRO A 78 9.93 11.16 -10.85
N THR A 79 9.80 9.85 -10.63
CA THR A 79 8.79 8.99 -11.26
C THR A 79 7.35 9.29 -10.77
N ALA A 80 7.18 10.02 -9.66
CA ALA A 80 5.90 10.42 -9.10
C ALA A 80 5.06 11.34 -10.01
N LYS A 81 5.66 11.96 -11.04
CA LYS A 81 4.92 12.82 -11.99
C LYS A 81 3.77 12.09 -12.68
N GLN A 82 3.90 10.78 -12.86
CA GLN A 82 2.91 9.96 -13.56
C GLN A 82 1.67 9.67 -12.71
N TYR A 83 1.78 9.71 -11.38
CA TYR A 83 0.74 9.26 -10.46
C TYR A 83 0.52 10.28 -9.34
N PRO A 84 -0.59 11.03 -9.37
CA PRO A 84 -0.98 11.94 -8.30
C PRO A 84 -1.10 11.22 -6.95
N ILE A 85 -0.67 11.88 -5.88
CA ILE A 85 -0.67 11.37 -4.50
C ILE A 85 -2.04 10.85 -4.05
N GLU A 86 -3.12 11.53 -4.43
CA GLU A 86 -4.50 11.15 -4.12
C GLU A 86 -4.83 9.76 -4.69
N ARG A 87 -4.47 9.52 -5.96
CA ARG A 87 -4.73 8.23 -6.61
C ARG A 87 -3.86 7.09 -6.05
N LEU A 88 -2.70 7.42 -5.49
CA LEU A 88 -1.85 6.43 -4.80
C LEU A 88 -2.48 5.97 -3.50
N ILE A 89 -3.02 6.93 -2.74
CA ILE A 89 -3.73 6.64 -1.49
C ILE A 89 -4.99 5.84 -1.81
N ASP A 90 -5.76 6.21 -2.83
CA ASP A 90 -6.96 5.46 -3.21
C ASP A 90 -6.60 4.00 -3.60
N ALA A 91 -5.50 3.78 -4.32
CA ALA A 91 -5.03 2.42 -4.64
C ALA A 91 -4.56 1.63 -3.41
N LEU A 92 -4.01 2.32 -2.40
CA LEU A 92 -3.63 1.71 -1.12
C LEU A 92 -4.88 1.35 -0.30
N ASP A 93 -5.86 2.25 -0.24
CA ASP A 93 -7.17 2.03 0.40
C ASP A 93 -7.90 0.83 -0.23
N GLU A 94 -7.94 0.77 -1.57
CA GLU A 94 -8.49 -0.36 -2.32
C GLU A 94 -7.83 -1.69 -1.89
N HIS A 95 -6.50 -1.70 -1.73
CA HIS A 95 -5.77 -2.88 -1.28
C HIS A 95 -6.16 -3.30 0.14
N MET A 96 -6.26 -2.34 1.05
CA MET A 96 -6.67 -2.58 2.43
C MET A 96 -8.09 -3.15 2.53
N MET A 97 -9.02 -2.61 1.73
CA MET A 97 -10.42 -3.04 1.75
C MET A 97 -10.63 -4.41 1.09
N ALA A 98 -9.83 -4.77 0.08
CA ALA A 98 -9.94 -6.07 -0.58
C ALA A 98 -9.70 -7.25 0.38
N VAL A 99 -8.82 -7.08 1.38
CA VAL A 99 -8.61 -8.05 2.46
C VAL A 99 -9.90 -8.25 3.26
N THR A 100 -10.54 -7.16 3.63
CA THR A 100 -11.74 -7.13 4.45
C THR A 100 -12.92 -7.76 3.71
N LYS A 101 -13.11 -7.44 2.42
CA LYS A 101 -14.16 -8.02 1.58
C LYS A 101 -14.08 -9.55 1.51
N ARG A 102 -12.87 -10.12 1.36
CA ARG A 102 -12.72 -11.59 1.35
C ARG A 102 -13.06 -12.24 2.69
N LYS A 103 -12.76 -11.58 3.82
CA LYS A 103 -13.06 -12.13 5.15
C LYS A 103 -14.55 -12.09 5.49
N MET A 104 -15.29 -11.09 5.00
CA MET A 104 -16.73 -10.96 5.25
C MET A 104 -17.60 -11.92 4.43
N GLY A 105 -17.03 -12.71 3.51
CA GLY A 105 -17.79 -13.59 2.63
C GLY A 105 -18.40 -12.81 1.46
N ASN A 106 -18.23 -13.33 0.26
CA ASN A 106 -18.67 -12.69 -0.98
C ASN A 106 -20.19 -12.76 -1.13
N ASN A 107 -20.92 -11.77 -0.62
CA ASN A 107 -22.29 -11.48 -1.06
C ASN A 107 -22.29 -10.11 -1.73
N GLY A 108 -22.44 -10.09 -3.05
CA GLY A 108 -22.77 -8.88 -3.80
C GLY A 108 -21.71 -8.40 -4.79
N ASP A 109 -22.03 -8.60 -6.07
CA ASP A 109 -21.53 -7.80 -7.19
C ASP A 109 -22.08 -6.37 -7.07
N ASP A 110 -21.60 -5.60 -6.09
CA ASP A 110 -21.92 -4.17 -6.04
C ASP A 110 -20.74 -3.34 -6.52
N ALA A 111 -20.93 -2.75 -7.69
CA ALA A 111 -20.16 -1.63 -8.23
C ALA A 111 -20.45 -0.31 -7.45
N GLY A 112 -20.80 -0.41 -6.17
CA GLY A 112 -21.06 0.69 -5.26
C GLY A 112 -19.90 0.84 -4.28
N GLY A 113 -19.39 2.06 -4.11
CA GLY A 113 -18.28 2.34 -3.21
C GLY A 113 -18.55 1.91 -1.76
N PHE A 114 -17.47 1.69 -1.01
CA PHE A 114 -17.52 1.22 0.39
C PHE A 114 -18.22 2.23 1.31
N SER A 115 -19.16 1.75 2.14
CA SER A 115 -19.80 2.55 3.19
C SER A 115 -18.81 2.98 4.26
N GLU A 116 -19.02 4.12 4.92
CA GLU A 116 -18.13 4.63 5.98
C GLU A 116 -17.86 3.61 7.08
N ASP A 117 -18.86 2.79 7.44
CA ASP A 117 -18.72 1.78 8.49
C ASP A 117 -17.79 0.63 8.06
N GLN A 118 -17.84 0.23 6.78
CA GLN A 118 -16.91 -0.76 6.22
C GLN A 118 -15.47 -0.24 6.21
N ARG A 119 -15.28 1.06 5.91
CA ARG A 119 -13.96 1.70 5.97
C ARG A 119 -13.42 1.73 7.39
N LYS A 120 -14.23 2.13 8.37
CA LYS A 120 -13.87 2.14 9.80
C LYS A 120 -13.54 0.75 10.35
N LEU A 121 -14.20 -0.31 9.88
CA LEU A 121 -13.88 -1.68 10.27
C LEU A 121 -12.56 -2.16 9.65
N ALA A 122 -12.33 -1.85 8.36
CA ALA A 122 -11.09 -2.18 7.67
C ALA A 122 -9.88 -1.47 8.30
N SER A 123 -10.01 -0.17 8.63
CA SER A 123 -8.96 0.63 9.27
C SER A 123 -8.61 0.16 10.69
N LYS A 124 -9.56 -0.47 11.40
CA LYS A 124 -9.31 -1.15 12.68
C LYS A 124 -8.56 -2.49 12.53
N GLN A 125 -8.72 -3.19 11.40
CA GLN A 125 -8.17 -4.54 11.21
C GLN A 125 -6.80 -4.57 10.54
N LYS A 126 -6.49 -3.63 9.65
CA LYS A 126 -5.17 -3.47 9.04
C LYS A 126 -4.85 -1.98 8.95
N ARG A 127 -3.62 -1.61 9.31
CA ARG A 127 -3.11 -0.25 9.17
C ARG A 127 -2.33 -0.17 7.87
N ALA A 128 -2.54 0.88 7.08
CA ALA A 128 -1.64 1.24 5.98
C ALA A 128 -0.22 1.39 6.53
N MET A 129 0.77 0.83 5.83
CA MET A 129 2.17 1.12 6.12
C MET A 129 2.63 2.22 5.16
N ILE A 130 2.89 3.40 5.70
CA ILE A 130 3.45 4.53 4.95
C ILE A 130 4.92 4.65 5.34
N GLU A 131 5.79 4.60 4.34
CA GLU A 131 7.21 4.85 4.52
C GLU A 131 7.50 6.30 4.19
N TYR A 132 8.18 6.98 5.11
CA TYR A 132 8.46 8.40 5.03
C TYR A 132 9.90 8.66 5.42
N VAL A 133 10.70 9.16 4.48
CA VAL A 133 12.08 9.56 4.75
C VAL A 133 12.08 10.99 5.25
N MET A 134 12.73 11.20 6.40
CA MET A 134 12.90 12.51 7.00
C MET A 134 14.12 13.20 6.37
N LEU A 135 13.88 14.17 5.49
CA LEU A 135 14.90 14.98 4.86
C LEU A 135 14.93 16.34 5.55
N GLU A 136 16.08 16.69 6.13
CA GLU A 136 16.28 17.96 6.82
C GLU A 136 16.08 19.14 5.85
N GLY A 137 15.30 20.13 6.28
CA GLY A 137 14.96 21.30 5.46
C GLY A 137 13.86 21.08 4.42
N ASP A 138 13.54 19.83 4.08
CA ASP A 138 12.50 19.48 3.11
C ASP A 138 11.26 18.90 3.80
N THR A 139 11.31 17.62 4.19
CA THR A 139 10.13 16.84 4.60
C THR A 139 9.98 16.69 6.10
N SER A 140 10.93 17.21 6.88
CA SER A 140 11.02 17.00 8.33
C SER A 140 10.35 18.08 9.19
N SER A 141 9.71 19.09 8.58
CA SER A 141 9.10 20.21 9.33
C SER A 141 7.78 19.81 10.03
N LEU A 142 7.41 20.55 11.08
CA LEU A 142 6.12 20.37 11.75
C LEU A 142 4.94 20.59 10.80
N GLU A 143 5.06 21.53 9.87
CA GLU A 143 4.05 21.77 8.84
C GLU A 143 3.87 20.54 7.95
N CYS A 144 4.96 19.90 7.52
CA CYS A 144 4.88 18.65 6.75
C CYS A 144 4.18 17.54 7.53
N ALA A 145 4.44 17.44 8.85
CA ALA A 145 3.75 16.49 9.70
C ALA A 145 2.24 16.75 9.78
N HIS A 146 1.81 18.02 9.88
CA HIS A 146 0.38 18.37 9.83
C HIS A 146 -0.26 18.06 8.47
N GLN A 147 0.43 18.36 7.37
CA GLN A 147 -0.06 18.05 6.02
C GLN A 147 -0.18 16.53 5.82
N LEU A 148 0.82 15.75 6.27
CA LEU A 148 0.77 14.29 6.25
C LEU A 148 -0.36 13.75 7.13
N GLY A 149 -0.59 14.35 8.30
CA GLY A 149 -1.71 14.00 9.18
C GLY A 149 -3.06 14.17 8.50
N ARG A 150 -3.28 15.30 7.82
CA ARG A 150 -4.49 15.56 7.02
C ARG A 150 -4.66 14.58 5.87
N LEU A 151 -3.56 14.21 5.21
CA LEU A 151 -3.56 13.26 4.10
C LEU A 151 -4.04 11.86 4.54
N CYS A 152 -3.72 11.48 5.77
CA CYS A 152 -4.11 10.21 6.38
C CYS A 152 -5.45 10.27 7.14
N GLU A 153 -6.06 11.44 7.25
CA GLU A 153 -7.29 11.64 8.03
C GLU A 153 -8.49 11.00 7.32
N ASN A 154 -9.39 10.36 8.09
CA ASN A 154 -10.63 9.72 7.60
C ASN A 154 -10.43 8.58 6.57
N ARG A 155 -9.25 7.96 6.56
CA ARG A 155 -8.93 6.77 5.73
C ARG A 155 -8.82 5.50 6.59
#